data_AF-A0A1I7VEU6-F1
#
_entry.id   AF-A0A1I7VEU6-F1
#
_cell.length_a   1.000
_cell.length_b   1.000
_cell.length_c   1.000
_cell.angle_alpha   90.00
_cell.angle_beta   90.00
_cell.angle_gamma   90.00
#
_symmetry.space_group_name_H-M   'P 1'
#
loop_
_entity.id
_entity.type
_entity.pdbx_description
1 polymer ?
#
loop_
_entity_poly.entity_id
_entity_poly.type
_entity_poly.pdbx_seq_one_letter_code
_entity_poly.pdbx_strand_id
1 'polypeptide(L)'
;MEKINDERLEVKKVRAPRLPLDIAAEVTKGQQLKHVEVSEKSVLPTASDIRQEKIDLQLKEEIRKHDRDKLRHADIIEKNVLPKPEDMYREKVNENLKGEIKTYDTSRLRHSDVIEKNVLPTSADIAHEKEAALIVDFDTEKLKHVDPTVKIALPSADGIVREEEELKTETNEEDGMKHS
;
A
#
# COMPACT_ATOMS: atom_id res chain seq x y z
N MET A 1 -25.58 98.90 5.25
CA MET A 1 -24.11 98.95 5.20
C MET A 1 -23.58 98.23 6.42
N GLU A 2 -23.14 96.99 6.25
CA GLU A 2 -22.35 96.27 7.24
C GLU A 2 -21.16 95.71 6.49
N LYS A 3 -19.96 96.18 6.84
CA LYS A 3 -18.71 95.85 6.17
C LYS A 3 -18.17 94.59 6.84
N ILE A 4 -18.13 93.48 6.12
CA ILE A 4 -17.45 92.27 6.58
C ILE A 4 -15.96 92.43 6.27
N ASN A 5 -15.16 92.43 7.33
CA ASN A 5 -13.69 92.40 7.30
C ASN A 5 -13.24 91.00 6.86
N ASP A 6 -12.67 90.89 5.66
CA ASP A 6 -12.01 89.66 5.20
C ASP A 6 -10.53 89.66 5.63
N GLU A 7 -10.27 89.42 6.91
CA GLU A 7 -8.94 88.98 7.36
C GLU A 7 -8.70 87.55 6.87
N ARG A 8 -8.06 87.42 5.70
CA ARG A 8 -7.68 86.13 5.14
C ARG A 8 -6.35 85.67 5.75
N LEU A 9 -6.44 84.69 6.65
CA LEU A 9 -5.33 83.95 7.26
C LEU A 9 -4.32 83.44 6.21
N GLU A 10 -3.05 83.80 6.40
CA GLU A 10 -1.93 83.45 5.52
C GLU A 10 -1.49 81.99 5.76
N VAL A 11 -1.92 81.06 4.92
CA VAL A 11 -1.50 79.66 5.00
C VAL A 11 -0.12 79.49 4.38
N LYS A 12 0.88 79.17 5.22
CA LYS A 12 2.24 78.78 4.80
C LYS A 12 2.16 77.61 3.81
N LYS A 13 2.49 77.86 2.54
CA LYS A 13 2.46 76.89 1.44
C LYS A 13 3.57 75.86 1.62
N VAL A 14 3.30 74.75 2.31
CA VAL A 14 4.20 73.59 2.34
C VAL A 14 4.30 73.02 0.93
N ARG A 15 5.49 73.10 0.35
CA ARG A 15 5.76 72.70 -1.03
C ARG A 15 5.82 71.17 -1.09
N ALA A 16 4.85 70.52 -1.74
CA ALA A 16 4.85 69.07 -1.95
C ALA A 16 6.17 68.61 -2.61
N PRO A 17 6.71 67.42 -2.23
CA PRO A 17 7.95 66.90 -2.78
C PRO A 17 7.83 66.83 -4.31
N ARG A 18 8.76 67.47 -5.01
CA ARG A 18 8.84 67.42 -6.47
C ARG A 18 9.70 66.25 -6.88
N LEU A 19 9.31 65.60 -7.97
CA LEU A 19 10.20 64.68 -8.65
C LEU A 19 11.48 65.43 -9.07
N PRO A 20 12.66 64.79 -8.98
CA PRO A 20 13.90 65.33 -9.55
C PRO A 20 13.66 65.73 -11.01
N LEU A 21 14.31 66.82 -11.43
CA LEU A 21 14.09 67.44 -12.74
C LEU A 21 14.22 66.42 -13.88
N ASP A 22 15.19 65.51 -13.76
CA ASP A 22 15.52 64.51 -14.78
C ASP A 22 14.40 63.47 -14.94
N ILE A 23 13.83 62.98 -13.83
CA ILE A 23 12.73 62.00 -13.85
C ILE A 23 11.45 62.66 -14.36
N ALA A 24 11.18 63.90 -13.92
CA ALA A 24 10.03 64.66 -14.38
C ALA A 24 10.08 64.87 -15.91
N ALA A 25 11.25 65.25 -16.44
CA ALA A 25 11.46 65.40 -17.87
C ALA A 25 11.24 64.07 -18.61
N GLU A 26 11.77 62.95 -18.10
CA GLU A 26 11.66 61.65 -18.77
C GLU A 26 10.23 61.10 -18.78
N VAL A 27 9.48 61.22 -17.68
CA VAL A 27 8.07 60.81 -17.63
C VAL A 27 7.21 61.63 -18.60
N THR A 28 7.51 62.92 -18.76
CA THR A 28 6.78 63.78 -19.71
C THR A 28 7.13 63.53 -21.18
N LYS A 29 8.23 62.82 -21.50
CA LYS A 29 8.61 62.53 -22.89
C LYS A 29 7.70 61.53 -23.59
N GLY A 30 6.78 60.88 -22.87
CA GLY A 30 5.81 59.94 -23.44
C GLY A 30 6.50 58.69 -23.98
N GLN A 31 6.54 57.63 -23.18
CA GLN A 31 7.06 56.34 -23.63
C GLN A 31 6.02 55.62 -24.49
N GLN A 32 6.44 55.20 -25.68
CA GLN A 32 5.67 54.28 -26.53
C GLN A 32 5.73 52.89 -25.87
N LEU A 33 4.78 52.60 -24.99
CA LEU A 33 4.62 51.25 -24.46
C LEU A 33 4.15 50.33 -25.59
N LYS A 34 4.60 49.07 -25.58
CA LYS A 34 4.11 48.08 -26.55
C LYS A 34 2.60 47.96 -26.40
N HIS A 35 1.89 48.13 -27.51
CA HIS A 35 0.45 47.87 -27.54
C HIS A 35 0.21 46.40 -27.18
N VAL A 36 -0.65 46.16 -26.20
CA VAL A 36 -1.13 44.82 -25.84
C VAL A 36 -2.61 44.79 -26.14
N GLU A 37 -3.00 43.94 -27.08
CA GLU A 37 -4.40 43.73 -27.45
C GLU A 37 -5.04 42.79 -26.41
N VAL A 38 -6.03 43.28 -25.68
CA VAL A 38 -6.82 42.49 -24.72
C VAL A 38 -8.12 42.06 -25.38
N SER A 39 -8.27 40.76 -25.64
CA SER A 39 -9.52 40.18 -26.16
C SER A 39 -10.30 39.47 -25.06
N GLU A 40 -11.54 39.86 -24.83
CA GLU A 40 -12.49 39.10 -24.01
C GLU A 40 -12.98 37.88 -24.80
N LYS A 41 -12.71 36.67 -24.31
CA LYS A 41 -13.23 35.44 -24.95
C LYS A 41 -14.63 35.14 -24.40
N SER A 42 -15.65 35.66 -25.06
CA SER A 42 -17.04 35.20 -24.86
C SER A 42 -17.27 33.96 -25.73
N VAL A 43 -17.24 32.78 -25.11
CA VAL A 43 -17.60 31.52 -25.79
C VAL A 43 -19.10 31.33 -25.68
N LEU A 44 -19.77 31.36 -26.83
CA LEU A 44 -21.18 30.99 -26.93
C LEU A 44 -21.31 29.47 -26.83
N PRO A 45 -22.43 28.96 -26.28
CA PRO A 45 -22.71 27.54 -26.28
C PRO A 45 -22.60 26.96 -27.69
N THR A 46 -21.91 25.84 -27.80
CA THR A 46 -21.77 25.11 -29.06
C THR A 46 -23.10 24.44 -29.40
N ALA A 47 -23.33 24.14 -30.67
CA ALA A 47 -24.49 23.35 -31.10
C ALA A 47 -24.57 21.97 -30.39
N SER A 48 -23.44 21.42 -29.93
CA SER A 48 -23.41 20.20 -29.12
C SER A 48 -24.01 20.42 -27.73
N ASP A 49 -23.66 21.53 -27.09
CA ASP A 49 -24.13 21.89 -25.74
C ASP A 49 -25.65 22.04 -25.73
N ILE A 50 -26.19 22.72 -26.74
CA ILE A 50 -27.65 22.91 -26.92
C ILE A 50 -28.36 21.57 -27.15
N ARG A 51 -27.78 20.67 -27.95
CA ARG A 51 -28.39 19.35 -28.22
C ARG A 51 -28.39 18.48 -26.96
N GLN A 52 -27.31 18.48 -26.20
CA GLN A 52 -27.19 17.70 -24.97
C GLN A 52 -28.22 18.17 -23.93
N GLU A 53 -28.37 19.49 -23.75
CA GLU A 53 -29.34 20.07 -22.83
C GLU A 53 -30.79 19.73 -23.23
N LYS A 54 -31.09 19.74 -24.53
CA LYS A 54 -32.42 19.37 -25.05
C LYS A 54 -32.76 17.90 -24.76
N ILE A 55 -31.79 16.99 -24.89
CA ILE A 55 -31.97 15.57 -24.55
C ILE A 55 -32.27 15.41 -23.06
N ASP A 56 -31.54 16.14 -22.21
CA ASP A 56 -31.69 16.08 -20.75
C ASP A 56 -33.08 16.54 -20.29
N LEU A 57 -33.64 17.56 -20.94
CA LEU A 57 -35.00 18.05 -20.67
C LEU A 57 -36.09 17.05 -21.13
N GLN A 58 -35.93 16.45 -22.31
CA GLN A 58 -36.89 15.46 -22.81
C GLN A 58 -36.90 14.22 -21.93
N LEU A 59 -35.72 13.70 -21.56
CA LEU A 59 -35.60 12.54 -20.67
C LEU A 59 -36.21 12.82 -19.29
N LYS A 60 -35.98 14.02 -18.71
CA LYS A 60 -36.60 14.41 -17.43
C LYS A 60 -38.12 14.43 -17.49
N GLU A 61 -38.68 14.98 -18.57
CA GLU A 61 -40.14 15.01 -18.76
C GLU A 61 -40.72 13.60 -19.00
N GLU A 62 -40.01 12.73 -19.73
CA GLU A 62 -40.42 11.33 -19.91
C GLU A 62 -40.39 10.54 -18.60
N ILE A 63 -39.34 10.69 -17.78
CA ILE A 63 -39.25 10.08 -16.45
C ILE A 63 -40.39 10.60 -15.55
N ARG A 64 -40.68 11.89 -15.60
CA ARG A 64 -41.77 12.51 -14.82
C ARG A 64 -43.15 12.00 -15.24
N LYS A 65 -43.35 11.77 -16.54
CA LYS A 65 -44.61 11.23 -17.09
C LYS A 65 -44.66 9.71 -17.09
N HIS A 66 -43.60 9.05 -16.63
CA HIS A 66 -43.52 7.60 -16.63
C HIS A 66 -44.61 7.01 -15.73
N ASP A 67 -45.45 6.19 -16.34
CA ASP A 67 -46.53 5.48 -15.67
C ASP A 67 -45.96 4.29 -14.90
N ARG A 68 -46.00 4.37 -13.57
CA ARG A 68 -45.50 3.34 -12.67
C ARG A 68 -46.30 2.04 -12.76
N ASP A 69 -47.54 2.09 -13.23
CA ASP A 69 -48.39 0.90 -13.38
C ASP A 69 -47.94 0.00 -14.53
N LYS A 70 -47.05 0.51 -15.41
CA LYS A 70 -46.40 -0.26 -16.48
C LYS A 70 -45.13 -0.98 -16.00
N LEU A 71 -44.67 -0.72 -14.78
CA LEU A 71 -43.57 -1.48 -14.20
C LEU A 71 -44.06 -2.89 -13.85
N ARG A 72 -43.27 -3.90 -14.20
CA ARG A 72 -43.56 -5.28 -13.80
C ARG A 72 -43.55 -5.35 -12.28
N HIS A 73 -44.56 -5.97 -11.69
CA HIS A 73 -44.53 -6.30 -10.28
C HIS A 73 -43.36 -7.25 -9.99
N ALA A 74 -42.60 -6.91 -8.95
CA ALA A 74 -41.58 -7.75 -8.38
C ALA A 74 -42.13 -8.35 -7.09
N ASP A 75 -42.25 -9.67 -7.05
CA ASP A 75 -42.66 -10.38 -5.83
C ASP A 75 -41.52 -10.33 -4.82
N ILE A 76 -41.71 -9.56 -3.74
CA ILE A 76 -40.75 -9.51 -2.63
C ILE A 76 -41.11 -10.65 -1.68
N ILE A 77 -40.27 -11.70 -1.65
CA ILE A 77 -40.39 -12.78 -0.68
C ILE A 77 -39.58 -12.41 0.56
N GLU A 78 -40.25 -11.91 1.60
CA GLU A 78 -39.64 -11.72 2.92
C GLU A 78 -39.47 -13.09 3.59
N LYS A 79 -38.23 -13.58 3.69
CA LYS A 79 -37.92 -14.86 4.34
C LYS A 79 -37.77 -14.69 5.86
N ASN A 80 -38.89 -14.66 6.56
CA ASN A 80 -38.91 -14.76 8.02
C ASN A 80 -38.77 -16.23 8.45
N VAL A 81 -37.53 -16.72 8.49
CA VAL A 81 -37.23 -18.05 9.04
C VAL A 81 -37.28 -18.00 10.56
N LEU A 82 -38.14 -18.85 11.15
CA LEU A 82 -38.17 -19.05 12.59
C LEU A 82 -36.88 -19.75 13.05
N PRO A 83 -36.38 -19.46 14.27
CA PRO A 83 -35.28 -20.20 14.86
C PRO A 83 -35.57 -21.70 14.88
N LYS A 84 -34.55 -22.52 14.57
CA LYS A 84 -34.68 -23.97 14.66
C LYS A 84 -34.63 -24.41 16.12
N PRO A 85 -35.15 -25.60 16.47
CA PRO A 85 -34.98 -26.17 17.81
C PRO A 85 -33.51 -26.25 18.27
N GLU A 86 -32.59 -26.50 17.34
CA GLU A 86 -31.14 -26.50 17.58
C GLU A 86 -30.62 -25.13 18.04
N ASP A 87 -31.19 -24.04 17.50
CA ASP A 87 -30.80 -22.68 17.86
C ASP A 87 -31.19 -22.37 19.31
N MET A 88 -32.38 -22.79 19.71
CA MET A 88 -32.86 -22.67 21.08
C MET A 88 -32.03 -23.51 22.06
N TYR A 89 -31.67 -24.74 21.67
CA TYR A 89 -30.86 -25.62 22.50
C TYR A 89 -29.47 -25.02 22.74
N ARG A 90 -28.80 -24.58 21.68
CA ARG A 90 -27.50 -23.92 21.76
C ARG A 90 -27.53 -22.68 22.64
N GLU A 91 -28.56 -21.85 22.52
CA GLU A 91 -28.71 -20.66 23.36
C GLU A 91 -28.91 -21.02 24.84
N LYS A 92 -29.74 -22.02 25.13
CA LYS A 92 -29.93 -22.51 26.51
C LYS A 92 -28.64 -23.06 27.13
N VAL A 93 -27.85 -23.80 26.36
CA VAL A 93 -26.54 -24.31 26.81
C VAL A 93 -25.58 -23.15 27.08
N ASN A 94 -25.52 -22.15 26.20
CA ASN A 94 -24.68 -20.97 26.38
C ASN A 94 -25.04 -20.18 27.64
N GLU A 95 -26.32 -19.95 27.90
CA GLU A 95 -26.77 -19.23 29.10
C GLU A 95 -26.44 -20.01 30.38
N ASN A 96 -26.60 -21.34 30.36
CA ASN A 96 -26.19 -22.17 31.49
C ASN A 96 -24.68 -22.09 31.74
N LEU A 97 -23.86 -22.25 30.70
CA LEU A 97 -22.41 -22.16 30.81
C LEU A 97 -21.95 -20.79 31.33
N LYS A 98 -22.54 -19.70 30.85
CA LYS A 98 -22.26 -18.34 31.37
C LYS A 98 -22.61 -18.22 32.85
N GLY A 99 -23.72 -18.80 33.28
CA GLY A 99 -24.12 -18.84 34.67
C GLY A 99 -23.10 -19.59 35.53
N GLU A 100 -22.73 -20.80 35.11
CA GLU A 100 -21.75 -21.64 35.78
C GLU A 100 -20.40 -20.96 35.92
N ILE A 101 -19.90 -20.30 34.86
CA ILE A 101 -18.64 -19.55 34.89
C ILE A 101 -18.73 -18.37 35.87
N LYS A 102 -19.84 -17.63 35.89
CA LYS A 102 -20.02 -16.47 36.80
C LYS A 102 -20.00 -16.88 38.27
N THR A 103 -20.57 -18.04 38.60
CA THR A 103 -20.62 -18.54 39.98
C THR A 103 -19.51 -19.53 40.30
N TYR A 104 -18.55 -19.72 39.38
CA TYR A 104 -17.49 -20.70 39.55
C TYR A 104 -16.55 -20.28 40.69
N ASP A 105 -16.42 -21.16 41.67
CA ASP A 105 -15.51 -20.97 42.79
C ASP A 105 -14.06 -21.23 42.36
N THR A 106 -13.28 -20.15 42.25
CA THR A 106 -11.87 -20.19 41.86
C THR A 106 -10.97 -20.89 42.88
N SER A 107 -11.41 -21.07 44.13
CA SER A 107 -10.66 -21.83 45.13
C SER A 107 -10.55 -23.31 44.80
N ARG A 108 -11.41 -23.81 43.90
CA ARG A 108 -11.38 -25.19 43.38
C ARG A 108 -10.34 -25.39 42.29
N LEU A 109 -9.69 -24.33 41.79
CA LEU A 109 -8.60 -24.45 40.84
C LEU A 109 -7.36 -25.01 41.53
N ARG A 110 -6.63 -25.88 40.84
CA ARG A 110 -5.36 -26.39 41.36
C ARG A 110 -4.33 -25.26 41.41
N HIS A 111 -3.64 -25.16 42.54
CA HIS A 111 -2.51 -24.24 42.68
C HIS A 111 -1.40 -24.61 41.70
N SER A 112 -0.75 -23.60 41.11
CA SER A 112 0.42 -23.76 40.25
C SER A 112 1.49 -22.78 40.71
N ASP A 113 2.64 -23.31 41.12
CA ASP A 113 3.82 -22.52 41.47
C ASP A 113 4.54 -22.07 40.19
N VAL A 114 4.66 -20.75 39.98
CA VAL A 114 5.44 -20.19 38.86
C VAL A 114 6.83 -19.83 39.36
N ILE A 115 7.86 -20.46 38.80
CA ILE A 115 9.27 -20.13 39.09
C ILE A 115 9.86 -19.39 37.90
N GLU A 116 10.11 -18.10 38.05
CA GLU A 116 10.87 -17.31 37.09
C GLU A 116 12.37 -17.66 37.21
N LYS A 117 12.94 -18.30 36.19
CA LYS A 117 14.34 -18.72 36.16
C LYS A 117 15.23 -17.63 35.57
N ASN A 118 15.68 -16.71 36.40
CA ASN A 118 16.70 -15.72 36.05
C ASN A 118 18.11 -16.27 36.32
N VAL A 119 18.51 -17.29 35.56
CA VAL A 119 19.87 -17.85 35.64
C VAL A 119 20.83 -16.99 34.84
N LEU A 120 21.94 -16.60 35.46
CA LEU A 120 23.03 -15.94 34.76
C LEU A 120 23.69 -16.95 33.78
N PRO A 121 24.22 -16.48 32.64
CA PRO A 121 24.99 -17.33 31.74
C PRO A 121 26.12 -18.07 32.46
N THR A 122 26.31 -19.34 32.12
CA THR A 122 27.43 -20.12 32.64
C THR A 122 28.72 -19.78 31.90
N SER A 123 29.87 -20.18 32.45
CA SER A 123 31.17 -20.01 31.78
C SER A 123 31.24 -20.74 30.45
N ALA A 124 30.54 -21.87 30.31
CA ALA A 124 30.43 -22.62 29.06
C ALA A 124 29.65 -21.83 28.00
N ASP A 125 28.53 -21.20 28.38
CA ASP A 125 27.73 -20.36 27.48
C ASP A 125 28.57 -19.19 26.95
N ILE A 126 29.32 -18.53 27.84
CA ILE A 126 30.23 -17.43 27.48
C ILE A 126 31.37 -17.92 26.59
N ALA A 127 31.93 -19.10 26.85
CA ALA A 127 33.02 -19.65 26.07
C ALA A 127 32.57 -20.02 24.64
N HIS A 128 31.39 -20.63 24.51
CA HIS A 128 30.80 -20.95 23.22
C HIS A 128 30.53 -19.70 22.39
N GLU A 129 29.99 -18.64 23.00
CA GLU A 129 29.79 -17.35 22.30
C GLU A 129 31.11 -16.73 21.80
N LYS A 130 32.19 -16.91 22.57
CA LYS A 130 33.53 -16.40 22.22
C LYS A 130 34.24 -17.21 21.14
N GLU A 131 33.81 -18.42 20.81
CA GLU A 131 34.46 -19.26 19.79
C GLU A 131 34.43 -18.60 18.41
N ALA A 132 33.31 -17.97 18.04
CA ALA A 132 33.20 -17.24 16.78
C ALA A 132 34.22 -16.09 16.66
N ALA A 133 34.59 -15.45 17.77
CA ALA A 133 35.61 -14.42 17.79
C ALA A 133 37.02 -15.00 17.58
N LEU A 134 37.30 -16.21 18.06
CA LEU A 134 38.59 -16.88 17.87
C LEU A 134 38.87 -17.23 16.40
N ILE A 135 37.82 -17.42 15.59
CA ILE A 135 37.95 -17.66 14.15
C ILE A 135 38.47 -16.40 13.42
N VAL A 136 38.13 -15.20 13.90
CA VAL A 136 38.55 -13.94 13.28
C VAL A 136 40.07 -13.76 13.36
N ASP A 137 40.67 -14.18 14.48
CA ASP A 137 42.12 -14.08 14.72
C ASP A 137 42.89 -15.36 14.32
N PHE A 138 42.26 -16.26 13.53
CA PHE A 138 42.86 -17.53 13.14
C PHE A 138 44.02 -17.33 12.14
N ASP A 139 45.21 -17.75 12.56
CA ASP A 139 46.44 -17.63 11.79
C ASP A 139 46.70 -18.91 10.97
N THR A 140 46.45 -18.81 9.66
CA THR A 140 46.63 -19.90 8.70
C THR A 140 48.09 -20.31 8.51
N GLU A 141 49.05 -19.43 8.80
CA GLU A 141 50.49 -19.72 8.64
C GLU A 141 51.02 -20.67 9.71
N LYS A 142 50.28 -20.84 10.81
CA LYS A 142 50.57 -21.84 11.86
C LYS A 142 50.09 -23.24 11.49
N LEU A 143 49.39 -23.40 10.36
CA LEU A 143 48.94 -24.71 9.92
C LEU A 143 50.14 -25.52 9.41
N LYS A 144 50.29 -26.75 9.90
CA LYS A 144 51.35 -27.63 9.43
C LYS A 144 51.08 -28.02 7.97
N HIS A 145 52.10 -27.91 7.13
CA HIS A 145 52.02 -28.39 5.76
C HIS A 145 51.68 -29.89 5.74
N VAL A 146 50.73 -30.27 4.90
CA VAL A 146 50.38 -31.66 4.64
C VAL A 146 50.35 -31.87 3.13
N ASP A 147 51.06 -32.88 2.64
CA ASP A 147 51.02 -33.29 1.24
C ASP A 147 49.81 -34.19 1.00
N PRO A 148 48.77 -33.74 0.27
CA PRO A 148 47.60 -34.56 0.00
C PRO A 148 47.97 -35.68 -0.98
N THR A 149 47.76 -36.94 -0.57
CA THR A 149 47.89 -38.08 -1.48
C THR A 149 46.54 -38.40 -2.11
N VAL A 150 46.33 -37.98 -3.35
CA VAL A 150 45.13 -38.34 -4.13
C VAL A 150 45.39 -39.66 -4.86
N LYS A 151 44.84 -40.76 -4.33
CA LYS A 151 44.88 -42.06 -5.02
C LYS A 151 43.75 -42.13 -6.04
N ILE A 152 44.03 -41.77 -7.28
CA ILE A 152 43.13 -42.06 -8.40
C ILE A 152 43.52 -43.44 -8.93
N ALA A 153 42.66 -44.44 -8.73
CA ALA A 153 42.80 -45.73 -9.41
C ALA A 153 42.29 -45.56 -10.84
N LEU A 154 43.15 -45.77 -11.85
CA LEU A 154 42.70 -45.87 -13.23
C LEU A 154 41.93 -47.19 -13.39
N PRO A 155 40.77 -47.21 -14.07
CA PRO A 155 40.02 -48.44 -14.30
C PRO A 155 40.88 -49.45 -15.08
N SER A 156 40.78 -50.74 -14.70
CA SER A 156 41.44 -51.84 -15.43
C SER A 156 40.78 -52.07 -16.78
N ALA A 157 41.54 -52.54 -17.76
CA ALA A 157 41.01 -52.94 -19.07
C ALA A 157 39.88 -53.98 -18.93
N ASP A 158 39.99 -54.92 -18.00
CA ASP A 158 38.93 -55.89 -17.70
C ASP A 158 37.65 -55.21 -17.16
N GLY A 159 37.81 -54.12 -16.41
CA GLY A 159 36.67 -53.33 -15.93
C GLY A 159 35.91 -52.68 -17.07
N ILE A 160 36.64 -52.14 -18.05
CA ILE A 160 36.08 -51.49 -19.25
C ILE A 160 35.39 -52.54 -20.14
N VAL A 161 36.02 -53.71 -20.34
CA VAL A 161 35.44 -54.77 -21.18
C VAL A 161 34.14 -55.32 -20.58
N ARG A 162 34.08 -55.52 -19.26
CA ARG A 162 32.84 -55.97 -18.59
C ARG A 162 31.71 -54.95 -18.76
N GLU A 163 32.01 -53.66 -18.61
CA GLU A 163 31.01 -52.60 -18.81
C GLU A 163 30.50 -52.57 -20.27
N GLU A 164 31.39 -52.74 -21.25
CA GLU A 164 30.98 -52.88 -22.66
C GLU A 164 30.15 -54.14 -22.94
N GLU A 165 30.35 -55.23 -22.18
CA GLU A 165 29.59 -56.47 -22.33
C GLU A 165 28.19 -56.36 -21.72
N GLU A 166 28.07 -55.75 -20.53
CA GLU A 166 26.79 -55.44 -19.88
C GLU A 166 25.91 -54.55 -20.79
N LEU A 167 26.51 -53.53 -21.42
CA LEU A 167 25.82 -52.65 -22.37
C LEU A 167 25.33 -53.38 -23.64
N LYS A 168 25.96 -54.50 -24.05
CA LYS A 168 25.54 -55.30 -25.22
C LYS A 168 24.43 -56.29 -24.89
N THR A 169 24.36 -56.77 -23.64
CA THR A 169 23.31 -57.71 -23.21
C THR A 169 21.96 -57.02 -23.03
N GLU A 170 21.93 -55.75 -22.65
CA GLU A 170 20.69 -54.99 -22.48
C GLU A 170 19.97 -54.67 -23.81
N THR A 171 20.67 -54.67 -24.95
CA THR A 171 20.05 -54.38 -26.25
C THR A 171 19.46 -55.59 -26.99
N ASN A 172 19.67 -56.81 -26.49
CA ASN A 172 19.27 -58.04 -27.17
C ASN A 172 18.04 -58.75 -26.55
N GLU A 173 17.54 -58.28 -25.41
CA GLU A 173 16.37 -58.87 -24.74
C GLU A 173 15.02 -58.21 -25.12
N GLU A 174 15.00 -57.05 -25.80
CA GLU A 174 13.76 -56.34 -26.14
C GLU A 174 13.06 -56.78 -27.46
N ASP A 175 13.70 -57.53 -28.36
CA ASP A 175 13.12 -57.86 -29.69
C ASP A 175 12.55 -59.31 -29.80
N GLY A 176 12.50 -60.06 -28.70
CA GLY A 176 12.12 -61.48 -28.69
C GLY A 176 10.67 -61.82 -28.31
N MET A 177 9.89 -60.88 -27.76
CA MET A 177 8.54 -61.18 -27.25
C MET A 177 7.44 -60.87 -28.29
N LYS A 178 7.37 -61.68 -29.36
CA LYS A 178 6.21 -61.71 -30.28
C LYS A 178 5.67 -63.13 -30.48
N HIS A 179 4.38 -63.26 -30.15
CA HIS A 179 3.40 -64.28 -30.56
C HIS A 179 3.56 -65.72 -30.05
N SER A 180 2.68 -66.13 -29.14
CA SER A 180 1.58 -67.09 -29.40
C SER A 180 0.55 -67.04 -28.28
#